data_AF-A0A916GX55-F1
#
_entry.id   AF-A0A916GX55-F1
#
_cell.length_a   1.000
_cell.length_b   1.000
_cell.length_c   1.000
_cell.angle_alpha   90.00
_cell.angle_beta   90.00
_cell.angle_gamma   90.00
#
_symmetry.space_group_name_H-M   'P 1'
#
loop_
_entity.id
_entity.type
_entity.pdbx_description
1 polymer ?
#
loop_
_entity_poly.entity_id
_entity_poly.type
_entity_poly.pdbx_seq_one_letter_code
_entity_poly.pdbx_strand_id
1 'polypeptide(L)'
;MSRIVKSIDTEVRRRTAQRCRERNIVIPTFRQMREPSLVPDAQKKRLEGVGLWDVNPANLFRITWKNDPATGLFGGPNYLEIPREITGVKARIVGLVGKYFPTGAHKVGAAFACLVPRLVSGEFDPEKHKAVWPSTGNYCRGGAFDSAILGCTAVAILPENMSQERFTWLRTIGSEVIATPGCESNVKEIYDKCWELKRDPQHVIFNQFEEFGNPIWHYNVTGPAVEDAFQAVRGPKARLSAWVSATGSAGTIAAGDYLKTRFPGMKTVATEALQCPTLLRNGFGDHRIEGIGDKHVPWVHNVRNTDAVAAIDDEDCMRLLRLFNEPAGRELLVAAGASVDAVGKLDLLGIS
;
A
#
# COMPACT_ATOMS: atom_id res chain seq x y z
N MET A 1 20.83 -3.53 14.90
CA MET A 1 19.70 -4.03 14.10
C MET A 1 18.53 -3.05 14.26
N SER A 2 17.91 -2.63 13.17
CA SER A 2 16.63 -1.91 13.22
C SER A 2 15.58 -2.80 13.89
N ARG A 3 14.90 -2.28 14.91
CA ARG A 3 13.78 -2.95 15.59
C ARG A 3 12.54 -2.08 15.39
N ILE A 4 11.42 -2.68 14.97
CA ILE A 4 10.13 -1.98 14.93
C ILE A 4 9.70 -1.62 16.35
N VAL A 5 9.77 -2.61 17.26
CA VAL A 5 9.49 -2.45 18.69
C VAL A 5 10.82 -2.35 19.44
N LYS A 6 11.08 -1.20 20.05
CA LYS A 6 12.31 -0.91 20.81
C LYS A 6 12.14 -1.21 22.30
N SER A 7 10.96 -0.99 22.85
CA SER A 7 10.59 -1.27 24.23
C SER A 7 9.18 -1.84 24.36
N ILE A 8 8.86 -2.38 25.54
CA ILE A 8 7.51 -2.83 25.89
C ILE A 8 7.07 -2.02 27.11
N ASP A 9 5.98 -1.28 26.99
CA ASP A 9 5.31 -0.64 28.11
C ASP A 9 4.07 -1.44 28.47
N THR A 10 4.15 -2.17 29.58
CA THR A 10 3.08 -3.09 29.99
C THR A 10 1.84 -2.36 30.49
N GLU A 11 2.01 -1.16 31.06
CA GLU A 11 0.89 -0.36 31.56
C GLU A 11 0.08 0.24 30.40
N VAL A 12 0.77 0.89 29.46
CA VAL A 12 0.15 1.43 28.24
C VAL A 12 -0.51 0.30 27.46
N ARG A 13 0.17 -0.84 27.28
CA ARG A 13 -0.41 -2.00 26.60
C ARG A 13 -1.70 -2.48 27.26
N ARG A 14 -1.75 -2.52 28.60
CA ARG A 14 -2.96 -2.93 29.35
C ARG A 14 -4.11 -1.94 29.14
N ARG A 15 -3.84 -0.62 29.21
CA ARG A 15 -4.84 0.42 28.92
C ARG A 15 -5.34 0.33 27.48
N THR A 16 -4.43 0.22 26.52
CA THR A 16 -4.76 0.05 25.09
C THR A 16 -5.64 -1.18 24.85
N ALA A 17 -5.33 -2.33 25.47
CA ALA A 17 -6.14 -3.53 25.36
C ALA A 17 -7.53 -3.39 26.01
N GLN A 18 -7.64 -2.66 27.12
CA GLN A 18 -8.93 -2.31 27.71
C GLN A 18 -9.75 -1.43 26.75
N ARG A 19 -9.15 -0.37 26.22
CA ARG A 19 -9.78 0.55 25.27
C ARG A 19 -10.25 -0.16 23.99
N CYS A 20 -9.46 -1.11 23.47
CA CYS A 20 -9.88 -1.93 22.34
C CYS A 20 -11.13 -2.74 22.67
N ARG A 21 -11.23 -3.33 23.88
CA ARG A 21 -12.42 -4.06 24.32
C ARG A 21 -13.65 -3.16 24.41
N GLU A 22 -13.51 -1.98 25.01
CA GLU A 22 -14.60 -0.99 25.13
C GLU A 22 -15.12 -0.52 23.76
N ARG A 23 -14.23 -0.41 22.77
CA ARG A 23 -14.56 -0.02 21.39
C ARG A 23 -14.86 -1.19 20.46
N ASN A 24 -14.91 -2.42 20.97
CA ASN A 24 -15.11 -3.65 20.20
C ASN A 24 -14.11 -3.80 19.02
N ILE A 25 -12.86 -3.38 19.23
CA ILE A 25 -11.77 -3.48 18.26
C ILE A 25 -11.04 -4.81 18.46
N VAL A 26 -10.94 -5.58 17.39
CA VAL A 26 -10.11 -6.79 17.33
C VAL A 26 -9.07 -6.60 16.25
N ILE A 27 -7.80 -6.63 16.65
CA ILE A 27 -6.68 -6.41 15.74
C ILE A 27 -6.30 -7.73 15.08
N PRO A 28 -6.33 -7.85 13.74
CA PRO A 28 -5.90 -9.04 13.04
C PRO A 28 -4.39 -9.24 13.16
N THR A 29 -3.98 -10.51 13.16
CA THR A 29 -2.58 -10.88 12.98
C THR A 29 -2.18 -10.81 11.50
N PHE A 30 -0.89 -10.65 11.19
CA PHE A 30 -0.41 -10.80 9.79
C PHE A 30 -0.76 -12.17 9.20
N ARG A 31 -0.81 -13.22 10.03
CA ARG A 31 -1.23 -14.55 9.59
C ARG A 31 -2.68 -14.55 9.09
N GLN A 32 -3.59 -13.86 9.78
CA GLN A 32 -4.99 -13.72 9.34
C GLN A 32 -5.14 -12.84 8.11
N MET A 33 -4.33 -11.77 7.98
CA MET A 33 -4.30 -10.95 6.76
C MET A 33 -3.82 -11.77 5.56
N ARG A 34 -2.82 -12.65 5.75
CA ARG A 34 -2.29 -13.57 4.74
C ARG A 34 -3.29 -14.67 4.39
N GLU A 35 -3.93 -15.26 5.41
CA GLU A 35 -4.84 -16.40 5.31
C GLU A 35 -6.19 -16.05 5.96
N PRO A 36 -7.10 -15.37 5.22
CA PRO A 36 -8.39 -14.96 5.79
C PRO A 36 -9.32 -16.12 6.18
N SER A 37 -9.03 -17.36 5.78
CA SER A 37 -9.71 -18.55 6.31
C SER A 37 -9.53 -18.70 7.83
N LEU A 38 -8.47 -18.12 8.40
CA LEU A 38 -8.19 -18.09 9.84
C LEU A 38 -8.89 -16.94 10.59
N VAL A 39 -9.63 -16.08 9.88
CA VAL A 39 -10.44 -15.04 10.52
C VAL A 39 -11.59 -15.72 11.26
N PRO A 40 -11.81 -15.42 12.55
CA PRO A 40 -12.90 -16.02 13.32
C PRO A 40 -14.27 -15.70 12.69
N ASP A 41 -15.19 -16.66 12.72
CA ASP A 41 -16.51 -16.48 12.10
C ASP A 41 -17.31 -15.33 12.71
N ALA A 42 -17.10 -15.06 14.01
CA ALA A 42 -17.65 -13.87 14.67
C ALA A 42 -17.19 -12.56 14.00
N GLN A 43 -15.94 -12.49 13.51
CA GLN A 43 -15.45 -11.30 12.80
C GLN A 43 -15.92 -11.27 11.34
N LYS A 44 -16.05 -12.42 10.67
CA LYS A 44 -16.67 -12.51 9.33
C LYS A 44 -18.12 -12.00 9.36
N LYS A 45 -18.89 -12.43 10.37
CA LYS A 45 -20.27 -11.99 10.56
C LYS A 45 -20.39 -10.48 10.80
N ARG A 46 -19.39 -9.88 11.45
CA ARG A 46 -19.33 -8.42 11.63
C ARG A 46 -19.03 -7.64 10.35
N LEU A 47 -18.56 -8.29 9.28
CA LEU A 47 -18.36 -7.66 7.97
C LEU A 47 -19.66 -7.62 7.16
N GLU A 48 -20.69 -8.38 7.53
CA GLU A 48 -22.00 -8.34 6.89
C GLU A 48 -22.60 -6.94 7.02
N GLY A 49 -22.98 -6.34 5.88
CA GLY A 49 -23.53 -4.97 5.84
C GLY A 49 -22.50 -3.85 6.05
N VAL A 50 -21.22 -4.17 6.27
CA VAL A 50 -20.15 -3.16 6.38
C VAL A 50 -19.54 -2.92 4.99
N GLY A 51 -19.62 -1.68 4.52
CA GLY A 51 -18.97 -1.23 3.29
C GLY A 51 -17.45 -1.29 3.39
N LEU A 52 -16.77 -1.49 2.25
CA LEU A 52 -15.30 -1.62 2.21
C LEU A 52 -14.57 -0.38 2.74
N TRP A 53 -15.20 0.79 2.66
CA TRP A 53 -14.63 2.09 3.02
C TRP A 53 -15.16 2.63 4.36
N ASP A 54 -16.06 1.90 5.01
CA ASP A 54 -16.66 2.33 6.27
C ASP A 54 -15.60 2.39 7.38
N VAL A 55 -15.69 3.42 8.23
CA VAL A 55 -14.86 3.53 9.44
C VAL A 55 -15.42 2.59 10.51
N ASN A 56 -15.16 1.30 10.33
CA ASN A 56 -15.66 0.23 11.20
C ASN A 56 -14.50 -0.70 11.59
N PRO A 57 -14.32 -1.06 12.87
CA PRO A 57 -13.27 -1.98 13.32
C PRO A 57 -13.21 -3.34 12.61
N ALA A 58 -14.31 -3.83 12.06
CA ALA A 58 -14.31 -5.06 11.28
C ALA A 58 -13.43 -4.93 10.00
N ASN A 59 -13.34 -3.74 9.41
CA ASN A 59 -12.55 -3.50 8.20
C ASN A 59 -11.03 -3.67 8.40
N LEU A 60 -10.52 -3.78 9.63
CA LEU A 60 -9.13 -4.20 9.85
C LEU A 60 -8.85 -5.58 9.24
N PHE A 61 -9.83 -6.49 9.27
CA PHE A 61 -9.69 -7.82 8.65
C PHE A 61 -9.71 -7.78 7.11
N ARG A 62 -10.16 -6.66 6.52
CA ARG A 62 -10.08 -6.42 5.06
C ARG A 62 -8.74 -5.82 4.63
N ILE A 63 -7.75 -5.71 5.52
CA ILE A 63 -6.37 -5.35 5.15
C ILE A 63 -5.68 -6.60 4.58
N THR A 64 -6.14 -7.04 3.40
CA THR A 64 -5.69 -8.26 2.72
C THR A 64 -5.88 -8.14 1.20
N TRP A 65 -5.04 -8.84 0.43
CA TRP A 65 -5.18 -8.95 -1.03
C TRP A 65 -6.36 -9.83 -1.46
N LYS A 66 -7.06 -10.45 -0.52
CA LYS A 66 -8.04 -11.52 -0.75
C LYS A 66 -9.48 -11.10 -0.46
N ASN A 67 -9.79 -9.81 -0.46
CA ASN A 67 -11.17 -9.34 -0.33
C ASN A 67 -11.96 -9.71 -1.58
N ASP A 68 -13.13 -10.33 -1.39
CA ASP A 68 -14.02 -10.67 -2.49
C ASP A 68 -15.12 -9.60 -2.59
N PRO A 69 -15.10 -8.74 -3.64
CA PRO A 69 -16.11 -7.71 -3.81
C PRO A 69 -17.50 -8.26 -4.11
N ALA A 70 -17.64 -9.51 -4.59
CA ALA A 70 -18.93 -10.10 -4.90
C ALA A 70 -19.65 -10.58 -3.63
N THR A 71 -18.92 -11.16 -2.68
CA THR A 71 -19.50 -11.69 -1.43
C THR A 71 -19.37 -10.72 -0.25
N GLY A 72 -18.50 -9.72 -0.35
CA GLY A 72 -18.15 -8.82 0.76
C GLY A 72 -17.24 -9.48 1.82
N LEU A 73 -16.83 -10.73 1.60
CA LEU A 73 -15.96 -11.51 2.48
C LEU A 73 -14.60 -11.73 1.81
N PHE A 74 -14.11 -12.97 1.80
CA PHE A 74 -12.76 -13.31 1.36
C PHE A 74 -12.77 -14.41 0.32
N GLY A 75 -11.84 -14.33 -0.64
CA GLY A 75 -11.62 -15.32 -1.69
C GLY A 75 -10.14 -15.57 -1.96
N GLY A 76 -9.81 -15.81 -3.23
CA GLY A 76 -8.42 -15.85 -3.69
C GLY A 76 -7.78 -14.46 -3.75
N PRO A 77 -6.46 -14.36 -4.00
CA PRO A 77 -5.82 -13.07 -4.23
C PRO A 77 -6.44 -12.39 -5.45
N ASN A 78 -6.71 -11.10 -5.36
CA ASN A 78 -7.18 -10.31 -6.48
C ASN A 78 -6.02 -10.03 -7.44
N TYR A 79 -6.13 -10.50 -8.67
CA TYR A 79 -5.14 -10.26 -9.71
C TYR A 79 -5.80 -10.11 -11.08
N LEU A 80 -5.08 -9.50 -12.01
CA LEU A 80 -5.42 -9.41 -13.43
C LEU A 80 -4.25 -9.98 -14.23
N GLU A 81 -4.53 -10.99 -15.05
CA GLU A 81 -3.59 -11.42 -16.09
C GLU A 81 -3.80 -10.54 -17.33
N ILE A 82 -2.74 -9.87 -17.77
CA ILE A 82 -2.78 -9.06 -18.98
C ILE A 82 -2.58 -10.00 -20.18
N PRO A 83 -3.58 -10.12 -21.08
CA PRO A 83 -3.56 -11.08 -22.17
C PRO A 83 -2.43 -10.78 -23.17
N ARG A 84 -1.98 -11.81 -23.88
CA ARG A 84 -0.86 -11.71 -24.83
C ARG A 84 -1.18 -10.79 -26.02
N GLU A 85 -2.44 -10.68 -26.36
CA GLU A 85 -2.99 -9.78 -27.37
C GLU A 85 -2.70 -8.31 -27.02
N ILE A 86 -2.58 -7.99 -25.73
CA ILE A 86 -2.21 -6.65 -25.24
C ILE A 86 -0.70 -6.55 -25.02
N THR A 87 -0.09 -7.54 -24.37
CA THR A 87 1.32 -7.47 -23.97
C THR A 87 2.30 -7.72 -25.12
N GLY A 88 1.88 -8.41 -26.18
CA GLY A 88 2.71 -8.81 -27.32
C GLY A 88 3.80 -9.85 -27.00
N VAL A 89 3.97 -10.26 -25.74
CA VAL A 89 5.08 -11.13 -25.31
C VAL A 89 4.62 -12.53 -24.93
N LYS A 90 5.53 -13.51 -25.03
CA LYS A 90 5.25 -14.90 -24.62
C LYS A 90 5.17 -15.06 -23.09
N ALA A 91 5.80 -14.17 -22.34
CA ALA A 91 5.77 -14.18 -20.89
C ALA A 91 4.39 -13.75 -20.40
N ARG A 92 3.83 -14.49 -19.44
CA ARG A 92 2.55 -14.14 -18.81
C ARG A 92 2.79 -13.02 -17.81
N ILE A 93 2.00 -11.96 -17.89
CA ILE A 93 2.11 -10.79 -17.02
C ILE A 93 0.88 -10.76 -16.12
N VAL A 94 1.10 -10.80 -14.81
CA VAL A 94 0.04 -10.80 -13.80
C VAL A 94 0.27 -9.63 -12.84
N GLY A 95 -0.71 -8.76 -12.72
CA GLY A 95 -0.72 -7.66 -11.76
C GLY A 95 -1.63 -7.98 -10.57
N LEU A 96 -1.18 -7.71 -9.35
CA LEU A 96 -2.06 -7.74 -8.19
C LEU A 96 -2.99 -6.51 -8.17
N VAL A 97 -4.24 -6.69 -7.77
CA VAL A 97 -5.26 -5.64 -7.77
C VAL A 97 -5.44 -5.09 -6.35
N GLY A 98 -4.98 -3.86 -6.14
CA GLY A 98 -5.05 -3.16 -4.84
C GLY A 98 -6.35 -2.37 -4.59
N LYS A 99 -7.27 -2.32 -5.56
CA LYS A 99 -8.52 -1.52 -5.52
C LYS A 99 -9.47 -1.94 -4.40
N TYR A 100 -9.41 -3.20 -3.99
CA TYR A 100 -10.35 -3.78 -3.01
C TYR A 100 -9.84 -3.73 -1.57
N PHE A 101 -8.83 -2.93 -1.28
CA PHE A 101 -8.48 -2.59 0.10
C PHE A 101 -9.40 -1.50 0.64
N PRO A 102 -9.55 -1.38 1.97
CA PRO A 102 -10.05 -0.14 2.56
C PRO A 102 -9.28 1.07 2.02
N THR A 103 -9.96 2.18 1.81
CA THR A 103 -9.45 3.38 1.11
C THR A 103 -9.06 3.20 -0.36
N GLY A 104 -9.29 2.02 -0.94
CA GLY A 104 -9.05 1.73 -2.36
C GLY A 104 -7.58 1.46 -2.72
N ALA A 105 -6.70 1.35 -1.73
CA ALA A 105 -5.27 1.16 -1.95
C ALA A 105 -4.63 0.32 -0.85
N HIS A 106 -3.62 -0.48 -1.21
CA HIS A 106 -2.90 -1.36 -0.27
C HIS A 106 -2.07 -0.60 0.78
N LYS A 107 -1.93 0.72 0.65
CA LYS A 107 -1.17 1.57 1.59
C LYS A 107 -1.72 1.55 3.01
N VAL A 108 -2.99 1.19 3.20
CA VAL A 108 -3.56 0.87 4.53
C VAL A 108 -2.81 -0.28 5.21
N GLY A 109 -2.34 -1.28 4.46
CA GLY A 109 -1.53 -2.36 5.04
C GLY A 109 -0.16 -1.91 5.52
N ALA A 110 0.51 -1.06 4.75
CA ALA A 110 1.78 -0.46 5.15
C ALA A 110 1.62 0.41 6.41
N ALA A 111 0.59 1.28 6.45
CA ALA A 111 0.32 2.14 7.59
C ALA A 111 -0.03 1.34 8.86
N PHE A 112 -0.89 0.31 8.73
CA PHE A 112 -1.23 -0.61 9.80
C PHE A 112 0.02 -1.22 10.43
N ALA A 113 0.94 -1.73 9.62
CA ALA A 113 2.15 -2.38 10.12
C ALA A 113 3.18 -1.41 10.71
N CYS A 114 3.06 -0.12 10.44
CA CYS A 114 3.85 0.91 11.13
C CYS A 114 3.24 1.22 12.50
N LEU A 115 1.92 1.41 12.59
CA LEU A 115 1.23 1.82 13.82
C LEU A 115 1.01 0.66 14.82
N VAL A 116 0.44 -0.45 14.35
CA VAL A 116 -0.07 -1.51 15.23
C VAL A 116 1.00 -2.16 16.10
N PRO A 117 2.23 -2.46 15.60
CA PRO A 117 3.29 -2.99 16.47
C PRO A 117 3.59 -2.10 17.68
N ARG A 118 3.57 -0.76 17.51
CA ARG A 118 3.77 0.21 18.60
C ARG A 118 2.57 0.26 19.54
N LEU A 119 1.37 0.10 19.00
CA LEU A 119 0.13 0.05 19.77
C LEU A 119 0.09 -1.20 20.68
N VAL A 120 0.46 -2.37 20.15
CA VAL A 120 0.45 -3.63 20.91
C VAL A 120 1.66 -3.81 21.83
N SER A 121 2.76 -3.09 21.61
CA SER A 121 3.91 -3.05 22.52
C SER A 121 3.75 -2.06 23.66
N GLY A 122 2.90 -1.04 23.48
CA GLY A 122 2.74 0.08 24.41
C GLY A 122 3.67 1.27 24.12
N GLU A 123 4.46 1.24 23.05
CA GLU A 123 5.27 2.40 22.62
C GLU A 123 4.41 3.56 22.08
N PHE A 124 3.21 3.25 21.60
CA PHE A 124 2.21 4.24 21.25
C PHE A 124 1.04 4.18 22.24
N ASP A 125 0.88 5.24 23.03
CA ASP A 125 -0.27 5.42 23.92
C ASP A 125 -1.38 6.18 23.17
N PRO A 126 -2.50 5.54 22.78
CA PRO A 126 -3.56 6.18 22.00
C PRO A 126 -4.35 7.24 22.77
N GLU A 127 -4.12 7.41 24.07
CA GLU A 127 -4.73 8.48 24.88
C GLU A 127 -3.86 9.75 24.91
N LYS A 128 -2.57 9.63 24.59
CA LYS A 128 -1.59 10.73 24.69
C LYS A 128 -0.94 11.09 23.37
N HIS A 129 -0.64 10.10 22.55
CA HIS A 129 0.11 10.27 21.32
C HIS A 129 -0.82 10.51 20.12
N LYS A 130 -0.30 11.26 19.16
CA LYS A 130 -0.88 11.52 17.85
C LYS A 130 -0.06 10.80 16.79
N ALA A 131 -0.73 10.07 15.91
CA ALA A 131 -0.12 9.39 14.78
C ALA A 131 0.01 10.37 13.61
N VAL A 132 1.24 10.77 13.29
CA VAL A 132 1.51 11.75 12.24
C VAL A 132 1.90 11.04 10.94
N TRP A 133 1.19 11.38 9.86
CA TRP A 133 1.28 10.71 8.56
C TRP A 133 1.77 11.69 7.48
N PRO A 134 3.09 11.88 7.33
CA PRO A 134 3.68 12.83 6.39
C PRO A 134 3.70 12.25 4.97
N SER A 135 2.57 12.34 4.28
CA SER A 135 2.46 11.88 2.89
C SER A 135 1.34 12.64 2.19
N THR A 136 1.57 12.96 0.92
CA THR A 136 0.57 13.58 0.08
C THR A 136 -0.47 12.57 -0.39
N GLY A 137 -0.07 11.33 -0.69
CA GLY A 137 -0.91 10.31 -1.34
C GLY A 137 -1.56 9.28 -0.40
N ASN A 138 -1.76 8.08 -0.93
CA ASN A 138 -2.56 7.01 -0.30
C ASN A 138 -2.02 6.49 1.04
N TYR A 139 -0.75 6.74 1.38
CA TYR A 139 -0.20 6.37 2.70
C TYR A 139 -0.78 7.21 3.83
N CYS A 140 -1.01 8.52 3.60
CA CYS A 140 -1.68 9.37 4.58
C CYS A 140 -3.14 8.94 4.77
N ARG A 141 -3.84 8.61 3.67
CA ARG A 141 -5.22 8.10 3.73
C ARG A 141 -5.31 6.78 4.49
N GLY A 142 -4.44 5.82 4.18
CA GLY A 142 -4.37 4.55 4.91
C GLY A 142 -4.12 4.75 6.40
N GLY A 143 -3.14 5.58 6.76
CA GLY A 143 -2.83 5.87 8.16
C GLY A 143 -3.93 6.62 8.91
N ALA A 144 -4.60 7.58 8.27
CA ALA A 144 -5.77 8.27 8.82
C ALA A 144 -6.92 7.29 9.07
N PHE A 145 -7.17 6.37 8.13
CA PHE A 145 -8.19 5.33 8.25
C PHE A 145 -7.89 4.34 9.38
N ASP A 146 -6.67 3.81 9.44
CA ASP A 146 -6.23 2.91 10.52
C ASP A 146 -6.32 3.62 11.88
N SER A 147 -5.90 4.87 11.94
CA SER A 147 -5.98 5.69 13.16
C SER A 147 -7.43 5.89 13.61
N ALA A 148 -8.33 6.24 12.69
CA ALA A 148 -9.75 6.41 13.02
C ALA A 148 -10.36 5.12 13.57
N ILE A 149 -10.09 3.97 12.95
CA ILE A 149 -10.59 2.67 13.39
C ILE A 149 -9.99 2.25 14.75
N LEU A 150 -8.69 2.43 14.92
CA LEU A 150 -7.98 2.10 16.17
C LEU A 150 -8.23 3.15 17.26
N GLY A 151 -8.93 4.24 16.93
CA GLY A 151 -9.18 5.38 17.80
C GLY A 151 -7.95 6.22 18.11
N CYS A 152 -6.89 6.17 17.32
CA CYS A 152 -5.75 7.06 17.50
C CYS A 152 -6.05 8.44 16.88
N THR A 153 -5.55 9.51 17.49
CA THR A 153 -5.61 10.84 16.87
C THR A 153 -4.66 10.86 15.68
N ALA A 154 -5.19 11.11 14.47
CA ALA A 154 -4.39 11.23 13.25
C ALA A 154 -4.03 12.69 12.97
N VAL A 155 -2.79 12.92 12.54
CA VAL A 155 -2.33 14.21 12.01
C VAL A 155 -1.83 13.98 10.59
N ALA A 156 -2.53 14.55 9.62
CA ALA A 156 -2.15 14.53 8.21
C ALA A 156 -1.31 15.77 7.88
N ILE A 157 -0.14 15.56 7.28
CA ILE A 157 0.70 16.65 6.76
C ILE A 157 0.77 16.51 5.24
N LEU A 158 0.21 17.50 4.55
CA LEU A 158 0.17 17.54 3.10
C LEU A 158 0.19 19.00 2.58
N PRO A 159 0.64 19.24 1.34
CA PRO A 159 0.70 20.57 0.76
C PRO A 159 -0.69 21.20 0.56
N GLU A 160 -0.76 22.52 0.68
CA GLU A 160 -2.00 23.29 0.58
C GLU A 160 -2.64 23.26 -0.82
N ASN A 161 -1.84 23.05 -1.87
CA ASN A 161 -2.33 22.96 -3.25
C ASN A 161 -2.88 21.58 -3.64
N MET A 162 -2.99 20.64 -2.70
CA MET A 162 -3.70 19.38 -2.94
C MET A 162 -5.21 19.61 -3.11
N SER A 163 -5.91 18.63 -3.69
CA SER A 163 -7.34 18.77 -3.98
C SER A 163 -8.19 19.01 -2.72
N GLN A 164 -9.22 19.87 -2.85
CA GLN A 164 -10.16 20.13 -1.75
C GLN A 164 -10.92 18.87 -1.30
N GLU A 165 -11.15 17.94 -2.21
CA GLU A 165 -11.72 16.63 -1.89
C GLU A 165 -10.82 15.87 -0.89
N ARG A 166 -9.50 15.90 -1.08
CA ARG A 166 -8.52 15.25 -0.18
C ARG A 166 -8.58 15.87 1.22
N PHE A 167 -8.60 17.21 1.32
CA PHE A 167 -8.76 17.91 2.60
C PHE A 167 -10.10 17.61 3.27
N THR A 168 -11.19 17.59 2.51
CA THR A 168 -12.52 17.29 3.01
C THR A 168 -12.58 15.89 3.59
N TRP A 169 -12.10 14.89 2.86
CA TRP A 169 -12.06 13.51 3.31
C TRP A 169 -11.24 13.34 4.61
N LEU A 170 -10.08 13.97 4.71
CA LEU A 170 -9.23 13.93 5.91
C LEU A 170 -9.92 14.54 7.14
N ARG A 171 -10.65 15.65 6.97
CA ARG A 171 -11.42 16.25 8.07
C ARG A 171 -12.61 15.38 8.45
N THR A 172 -13.34 14.82 7.48
CA THR A 172 -14.50 13.94 7.73
C THR A 172 -14.12 12.68 8.48
N ILE A 173 -12.95 12.09 8.20
CA ILE A 173 -12.46 10.91 8.93
C ILE A 173 -11.89 11.26 10.32
N GLY A 174 -11.85 12.55 10.68
CA GLY A 174 -11.44 13.03 12.01
C GLY A 174 -9.93 13.27 12.15
N SER A 175 -9.20 13.48 11.06
CA SER A 175 -7.78 13.84 11.12
C SER A 175 -7.60 15.33 11.40
N GLU A 176 -6.63 15.65 12.25
CA GLU A 176 -6.02 16.98 12.27
C GLU A 176 -5.26 17.16 10.96
N VAL A 177 -5.35 18.34 10.34
CA VAL A 177 -4.71 18.61 9.05
C VAL A 177 -3.76 19.79 9.18
N ILE A 178 -2.50 19.56 8.83
CA ILE A 178 -1.46 20.57 8.72
C ILE A 178 -1.14 20.75 7.23
N ALA A 179 -1.54 21.90 6.69
CA ALA A 179 -1.22 22.28 5.33
C ALA A 179 0.19 22.90 5.28
N THR A 180 1.07 22.36 4.43
CA THR A 180 2.40 22.95 4.16
C THR A 180 2.39 23.74 2.84
N PRO A 181 3.25 24.74 2.65
CA PRO A 181 3.37 25.42 1.36
C PRO A 181 3.74 24.44 0.23
N GLY A 182 3.19 24.63 -0.98
CA GLY A 182 3.59 23.92 -2.20
C GLY A 182 2.58 22.93 -2.78
N CYS A 183 3.03 22.08 -3.70
CA CYS A 183 2.26 21.02 -4.39
C CYS A 183 2.81 19.61 -4.06
N GLU A 184 2.30 18.56 -4.72
CA GLU A 184 2.56 17.16 -4.36
C GLU A 184 4.05 16.79 -4.23
N SER A 185 4.94 17.43 -5.00
CA SER A 185 6.39 17.17 -4.97
C SER A 185 7.17 17.98 -3.91
N ASN A 186 6.52 18.87 -3.16
CA ASN A 186 7.11 19.67 -2.06
C ASN A 186 7.27 18.86 -0.76
N VAL A 187 8.12 17.83 -0.81
CA VAL A 187 8.33 16.91 0.32
C VAL A 187 9.23 17.52 1.41
N LYS A 188 10.08 18.50 1.06
CA LYS A 188 10.97 19.16 2.03
C LYS A 188 10.17 19.86 3.13
N GLU A 189 9.14 20.60 2.77
CA GLU A 189 8.31 21.37 3.71
C GLU A 189 7.57 20.44 4.68
N ILE A 190 7.13 19.28 4.18
CA ILE A 190 6.56 18.21 5.01
C ILE A 190 7.60 17.69 6.01
N TYR A 191 8.85 17.47 5.58
CA TYR A 191 9.91 17.03 6.49
C TYR A 191 10.28 18.10 7.52
N ASP A 192 10.36 19.36 7.13
CA ASP A 192 10.63 20.46 8.07
C ASP A 192 9.54 20.53 9.14
N LYS A 193 8.26 20.38 8.75
CA LYS A 193 7.16 20.27 9.70
C LYS A 193 7.24 19.03 10.58
N CYS A 194 7.68 17.88 10.05
CA CYS A 194 7.94 16.70 10.89
C CYS A 194 9.02 16.96 11.94
N TRP A 195 10.10 17.66 11.57
CA TRP A 195 11.18 18.01 12.51
C TRP A 195 10.71 18.96 13.60
N GLU A 196 9.82 19.90 13.27
CA GLU A 196 9.16 20.76 14.25
C GLU A 196 8.31 19.94 15.22
N LEU A 197 7.40 19.08 14.71
CA LEU A 197 6.51 18.27 15.53
C LEU A 197 7.25 17.25 16.40
N LYS A 198 8.39 16.71 15.94
CA LYS A 198 9.24 15.77 16.72
C LYS A 198 9.73 16.37 18.04
N ARG A 199 9.68 17.69 18.23
CA ARG A 199 10.04 18.36 19.50
C ARG A 199 9.01 18.12 20.60
N ASP A 200 7.77 17.82 20.22
CA ASP A 200 6.71 17.45 21.15
C ASP A 200 6.57 15.91 21.16
N PRO A 201 6.83 15.24 22.31
CA PRO A 201 6.74 13.80 22.42
C PRO A 201 5.33 13.23 22.18
N GLN A 202 4.29 14.06 22.16
CA GLN A 202 2.95 13.63 21.74
C GLN A 202 2.90 13.22 20.26
N HIS A 203 3.77 13.77 19.40
CA HIS A 203 3.74 13.47 17.98
C HIS A 203 4.64 12.28 17.63
N VAL A 204 4.02 11.17 17.21
CA VAL A 204 4.74 10.01 16.69
C VAL A 204 4.69 10.03 15.17
N ILE A 205 5.82 10.35 14.55
CA ILE A 205 5.94 10.44 13.09
C ILE A 205 6.10 9.05 12.48
N PHE A 206 5.23 8.70 11.53
CA PHE A 206 5.27 7.45 10.78
C PHE A 206 5.71 7.69 9.33
N ASN A 207 6.98 8.05 9.12
CA ASN A 207 7.50 8.33 7.79
C ASN A 207 7.75 7.03 6.98
N GLN A 208 6.95 6.78 5.93
CA GLN A 208 6.97 5.53 5.15
C GLN A 208 8.34 5.14 4.56
N PHE A 209 9.26 6.10 4.41
CA PHE A 209 10.60 5.88 3.84
C PHE A 209 11.61 5.31 4.86
N GLU A 210 11.34 5.45 6.16
CA GLU A 210 12.20 4.95 7.26
C GLU A 210 11.51 3.92 8.17
N GLU A 211 10.20 3.75 8.01
CA GLU A 211 9.39 2.83 8.82
C GLU A 211 9.44 1.39 8.31
N PHE A 212 10.21 0.53 8.99
CA PHE A 212 10.33 -0.90 8.63
C PHE A 212 9.02 -1.70 8.74
N GLY A 213 7.98 -1.16 9.39
CA GLY A 213 6.62 -1.74 9.33
C GLY A 213 6.11 -1.87 7.89
N ASN A 214 6.43 -0.89 7.04
CA ASN A 214 6.05 -0.85 5.63
C ASN A 214 6.55 -2.09 4.85
N PRO A 215 7.86 -2.35 4.67
CA PRO A 215 8.33 -3.56 3.97
C PRO A 215 7.95 -4.86 4.69
N ILE A 216 7.84 -4.86 6.02
CA ILE A 216 7.49 -6.07 6.78
C ILE A 216 6.06 -6.53 6.49
N TRP A 217 5.11 -5.61 6.31
CA TRP A 217 3.77 -5.97 5.86
C TRP A 217 3.81 -6.65 4.49
N HIS A 218 4.56 -6.08 3.55
CA HIS A 218 4.68 -6.64 2.22
C HIS A 218 5.37 -8.00 2.19
N TYR A 219 6.41 -8.21 3.01
CA TYR A 219 7.03 -9.51 3.19
C TYR A 219 6.03 -10.57 3.70
N ASN A 220 5.20 -10.22 4.70
CA ASN A 220 4.33 -11.19 5.37
C ASN A 220 2.96 -11.40 4.69
N VAL A 221 2.49 -10.42 3.91
CA VAL A 221 1.13 -10.42 3.35
C VAL A 221 1.16 -10.34 1.83
N THR A 222 1.93 -9.42 1.25
CA THR A 222 1.97 -9.24 -0.21
C THR A 222 2.74 -10.36 -0.91
N GLY A 223 3.93 -10.73 -0.41
CA GLY A 223 4.74 -11.82 -0.95
C GLY A 223 3.96 -13.14 -1.06
N PRO A 224 3.32 -13.62 0.02
CA PRO A 224 2.44 -14.78 -0.05
C PRO A 224 1.25 -14.62 -1.00
N ALA A 225 0.64 -13.43 -1.09
CA ALA A 225 -0.44 -13.20 -2.05
C ALA A 225 0.04 -13.30 -3.51
N VAL A 226 1.27 -12.86 -3.80
CA VAL A 226 1.90 -13.06 -5.12
C VAL A 226 2.16 -14.55 -5.37
N GLU A 227 2.66 -15.29 -4.37
CA GLU A 227 2.82 -16.75 -4.47
C GLU A 227 1.48 -17.42 -4.78
N ASP A 228 0.41 -17.09 -4.05
CA ASP A 228 -0.93 -17.64 -4.27
C ASP A 228 -1.47 -17.30 -5.66
N ALA A 229 -1.29 -16.07 -6.13
CA ALA A 229 -1.70 -15.66 -7.48
C ALA A 229 -0.94 -16.44 -8.54
N PHE A 230 0.38 -16.61 -8.37
CA PHE A 230 1.19 -17.45 -9.24
C PHE A 230 0.70 -18.92 -9.23
N GLN A 231 0.39 -19.48 -8.06
CA GLN A 231 -0.14 -20.85 -7.94
C GLN A 231 -1.48 -21.01 -8.67
N ALA A 232 -2.36 -20.00 -8.60
CA ALA A 232 -3.66 -20.01 -9.26
C ALA A 232 -3.55 -20.01 -10.79
N VAL A 233 -2.56 -19.31 -11.35
CA VAL A 233 -2.41 -19.19 -12.80
C VAL A 233 -1.41 -20.17 -13.41
N ARG A 234 -0.47 -20.74 -12.64
CA ARG A 234 0.68 -21.46 -13.21
C ARG A 234 0.24 -22.70 -14.00
N GLY A 235 0.86 -22.88 -15.17
CA GLY A 235 0.84 -24.16 -15.88
C GLY A 235 1.86 -25.15 -15.31
N PRO A 236 1.84 -26.42 -15.75
CA PRO A 236 2.72 -27.47 -15.22
C PRO A 236 4.23 -27.17 -15.29
N LYS A 237 4.65 -26.39 -16.29
CA LYS A 237 6.06 -26.02 -16.54
C LYS A 237 6.37 -24.55 -16.23
N ALA A 238 5.44 -23.81 -15.63
CA ALA A 238 5.63 -22.40 -15.36
C ALA A 238 6.57 -22.19 -14.16
N ARG A 239 7.40 -21.14 -14.24
CA ARG A 239 8.19 -20.62 -13.12
C ARG A 239 7.89 -19.14 -12.90
N LEU A 240 7.96 -18.71 -11.65
CA LEU A 240 7.97 -17.28 -11.34
C LEU A 240 9.32 -16.70 -11.77
N SER A 241 9.30 -15.91 -12.85
CA SER A 241 10.53 -15.43 -13.50
C SER A 241 11.01 -14.10 -12.93
N ALA A 242 10.09 -13.19 -12.67
CA ALA A 242 10.39 -11.89 -12.10
C ALA A 242 9.26 -11.39 -11.19
N TRP A 243 9.64 -10.62 -10.17
CA TRP A 243 8.76 -9.72 -9.42
C TRP A 243 9.14 -8.30 -9.79
N VAL A 244 8.21 -7.56 -10.38
CA VAL A 244 8.41 -6.18 -10.85
C VAL A 244 7.62 -5.26 -9.94
N SER A 245 8.27 -4.26 -9.35
CA SER A 245 7.61 -3.31 -8.46
C SER A 245 8.08 -1.90 -8.77
N ALA A 246 7.12 -1.01 -9.04
CA ALA A 246 7.38 0.40 -9.15
C ALA A 246 7.75 0.98 -7.77
N THR A 247 8.84 1.75 -7.70
CA THR A 247 9.44 2.18 -6.44
C THR A 247 9.07 3.63 -6.10
N GLY A 248 8.13 3.78 -5.18
CA GLY A 248 8.02 4.97 -4.31
C GLY A 248 8.74 4.70 -2.98
N SER A 249 7.98 4.52 -1.90
CA SER A 249 8.49 4.15 -0.56
C SER A 249 9.31 2.84 -0.45
N ALA A 250 9.44 2.05 -1.51
CA ALA A 250 10.08 0.72 -1.51
C ALA A 250 9.49 -0.35 -0.56
N GLY A 251 8.31 -0.13 0.02
CA GLY A 251 7.59 -1.16 0.78
C GLY A 251 7.23 -2.38 -0.06
N THR A 252 6.54 -2.18 -1.18
CA THR A 252 6.00 -3.28 -2.02
C THR A 252 7.09 -4.17 -2.62
N ILE A 253 8.24 -3.61 -3.00
CA ILE A 253 9.34 -4.39 -3.57
C ILE A 253 9.91 -5.42 -2.59
N ALA A 254 9.75 -5.21 -1.27
CA ALA A 254 10.12 -6.16 -0.23
C ALA A 254 9.31 -7.47 -0.26
N ALA A 255 8.20 -7.54 -0.99
CA ALA A 255 7.57 -8.83 -1.31
C ALA A 255 8.56 -9.78 -2.04
N GLY A 256 9.51 -9.23 -2.80
CA GLY A 256 10.60 -9.97 -3.44
C GLY A 256 11.54 -10.67 -2.45
N ASP A 257 11.71 -10.13 -1.23
CA ASP A 257 12.51 -10.74 -0.17
C ASP A 257 11.86 -12.06 0.28
N TYR A 258 10.53 -12.08 0.44
CA TYR A 258 9.79 -13.32 0.71
C TYR A 258 9.86 -14.27 -0.50
N LEU A 259 9.54 -13.76 -1.69
CA LEU A 259 9.44 -14.58 -2.89
C LEU A 259 10.75 -15.30 -3.23
N LYS A 260 11.91 -14.68 -3.00
CA LYS A 260 13.21 -15.35 -3.21
C LYS A 260 13.50 -16.48 -2.24
N THR A 261 12.89 -16.51 -1.05
CA THR A 261 12.96 -17.69 -0.17
C THR A 261 12.22 -18.90 -0.76
N ARG A 262 11.26 -18.66 -1.66
CA ARG A 262 10.42 -19.68 -2.31
C ARG A 262 10.91 -19.99 -3.73
N PHE A 263 11.38 -18.98 -4.44
CA PHE A 263 11.76 -18.98 -5.85
C PHE A 263 13.14 -18.30 -6.01
N PRO A 264 14.24 -18.94 -5.61
CA PRO A 264 15.56 -18.31 -5.56
C PRO A 264 16.10 -17.88 -6.93
N GLY A 265 15.60 -18.46 -8.02
CA GLY A 265 15.95 -18.06 -9.39
C GLY A 265 15.15 -16.88 -9.95
N MET A 266 14.16 -16.37 -9.22
CA MET A 266 13.34 -15.21 -9.62
C MET A 266 14.17 -13.92 -9.54
N LYS A 267 13.96 -13.02 -10.50
CA LYS A 267 14.54 -11.67 -10.51
C LYS A 267 13.63 -10.67 -9.81
N THR A 268 14.16 -9.85 -8.91
CA THR A 268 13.44 -8.68 -8.38
C THR A 268 13.84 -7.46 -9.20
N VAL A 269 12.87 -6.80 -9.84
CA VAL A 269 13.10 -5.64 -10.70
C VAL A 269 12.43 -4.42 -10.07
N ALA A 270 13.22 -3.40 -9.76
CA ALA A 270 12.71 -2.07 -9.40
C ALA A 270 12.38 -1.29 -10.68
N THR A 271 11.24 -0.61 -10.72
CA THR A 271 10.92 0.32 -11.81
C THR A 271 10.77 1.74 -11.32
N GLU A 272 11.27 2.69 -12.10
CA GLU A 272 11.19 4.12 -11.83
C GLU A 272 10.88 4.89 -13.12
N ALA A 273 10.56 6.18 -13.01
CA ALA A 273 10.36 7.02 -14.18
C ALA A 273 11.70 7.37 -14.84
N LEU A 274 11.79 7.30 -16.16
CA LEU A 274 12.98 7.71 -16.92
C LEU A 274 13.30 9.19 -16.73
N GLN A 275 12.27 10.01 -16.51
CA GLN A 275 12.38 11.43 -16.23
C GLN A 275 12.90 11.74 -14.81
N CYS A 276 12.82 10.80 -13.87
CA CYS A 276 13.45 10.90 -12.55
C CYS A 276 14.19 9.59 -12.16
N PRO A 277 15.31 9.27 -12.84
CA PRO A 277 15.97 7.98 -12.73
C PRO A 277 16.94 7.93 -11.54
N THR A 278 16.41 7.95 -10.33
CA THR A 278 17.18 8.03 -9.07
C THR A 278 18.04 6.79 -8.86
N LEU A 279 17.49 5.58 -9.01
CA LEU A 279 18.23 4.32 -8.84
C LEU A 279 19.18 4.05 -10.02
N LEU A 280 18.74 4.34 -11.25
CA LEU A 280 19.50 4.00 -12.46
C LEU A 280 20.66 4.97 -12.72
N ARG A 281 20.48 6.26 -12.47
CA ARG A 281 21.43 7.30 -12.88
C ARG A 281 21.81 8.29 -11.77
N ASN A 282 21.39 8.06 -10.52
CA ASN A 282 21.43 9.08 -9.47
C ASN A 282 20.80 10.41 -9.94
N GLY A 283 19.78 10.30 -10.80
CA GLY A 283 19.14 11.42 -11.47
C GLY A 283 17.98 11.98 -10.66
N PHE A 284 17.71 13.26 -10.91
CA PHE A 284 16.55 14.00 -10.40
C PHE A 284 15.76 14.54 -11.58
N GLY A 285 14.45 14.66 -11.42
CA GLY A 285 13.57 15.30 -12.40
C GLY A 285 12.11 15.17 -11.98
N ASP A 286 11.20 15.54 -12.86
CA ASP A 286 9.76 15.49 -12.61
C ASP A 286 9.08 14.56 -13.61
N HIS A 287 8.01 13.89 -13.19
CA HIS A 287 7.26 12.94 -14.03
C HIS A 287 5.79 12.90 -13.63
N ARG A 288 4.97 12.28 -14.50
CA ARG A 288 3.51 12.16 -14.34
C ARG A 288 3.03 10.88 -13.65
N ILE A 289 3.94 9.95 -13.31
CA ILE A 289 3.57 8.68 -12.66
C ILE A 289 3.38 8.88 -11.15
N GLU A 290 2.15 9.13 -10.71
CA GLU A 290 1.83 9.33 -9.29
C GLU A 290 2.12 8.08 -8.43
N GLY A 291 2.72 8.29 -7.25
CA GLY A 291 3.01 7.25 -6.25
C GLY A 291 4.42 6.64 -6.29
N ILE A 292 5.30 7.07 -7.21
CA ILE A 292 6.69 6.62 -7.32
C ILE A 292 7.68 7.78 -7.50
N GLY A 293 8.98 7.49 -7.52
CA GLY A 293 10.01 8.44 -7.99
C GLY A 293 10.30 9.59 -7.02
N ASP A 294 10.42 9.30 -5.73
CA ASP A 294 10.58 10.28 -4.65
C ASP A 294 11.97 10.97 -4.57
N LYS A 295 12.77 10.96 -5.65
CA LYS A 295 14.09 11.63 -5.74
C LYS A 295 15.15 11.19 -4.71
N HIS A 296 14.93 10.09 -4.01
CA HIS A 296 15.88 9.49 -3.08
C HIS A 296 15.68 7.98 -3.00
N VAL A 297 16.69 7.25 -2.52
CA VAL A 297 16.56 5.83 -2.21
C VAL A 297 16.02 5.69 -0.77
N PRO A 298 14.81 5.14 -0.55
CA PRO A 298 14.25 5.01 0.79
C PRO A 298 15.12 4.13 1.68
N TRP A 299 15.23 4.48 2.97
CA TRP A 299 16.01 3.73 3.95
C TRP A 299 15.54 2.27 4.09
N VAL A 300 14.23 2.04 3.90
CA VAL A 300 13.63 0.71 3.96
C VAL A 300 13.90 -0.17 2.73
N HIS A 301 14.49 0.35 1.65
CA HIS A 301 14.75 -0.40 0.42
C HIS A 301 15.91 -1.39 0.59
N ASN A 302 15.62 -2.68 0.51
CA ASN A 302 16.63 -3.72 0.40
C ASN A 302 17.25 -3.80 -1.02
N VAL A 303 18.12 -2.84 -1.34
CA VAL A 303 18.79 -2.76 -2.66
C VAL A 303 19.62 -4.00 -2.98
N ARG A 304 20.16 -4.70 -1.96
CA ARG A 304 20.93 -5.94 -2.14
C ARG A 304 20.12 -7.08 -2.72
N ASN A 305 18.79 -7.00 -2.59
CA ASN A 305 17.88 -8.00 -3.13
C ASN A 305 17.23 -7.57 -4.45
N THR A 306 17.64 -6.44 -5.02
CA THR A 306 17.20 -5.94 -6.33
C THR A 306 18.18 -6.40 -7.42
N ASP A 307 17.70 -7.15 -8.41
CA ASP A 307 18.54 -7.68 -9.50
C ASP A 307 18.71 -6.72 -10.67
N ALA A 308 17.69 -5.87 -10.92
CA ALA A 308 17.70 -4.94 -12.03
C ALA A 308 16.85 -3.69 -11.71
N VAL A 309 17.19 -2.59 -12.37
CA VAL A 309 16.40 -1.35 -12.40
C VAL A 309 15.94 -1.13 -13.83
N ALA A 310 14.66 -0.87 -14.03
CA ALA A 310 14.10 -0.48 -15.32
C ALA A 310 13.47 0.91 -15.21
N ALA A 311 14.03 1.86 -15.95
CA ALA A 311 13.47 3.20 -16.09
C ALA A 311 12.45 3.20 -17.22
N ILE A 312 11.23 3.64 -16.95
CA ILE A 312 10.09 3.64 -17.88
C ILE A 312 9.73 5.08 -18.22
N ASP A 313 9.56 5.38 -19.51
CA ASP A 313 9.10 6.70 -19.95
C ASP A 313 7.67 6.94 -19.43
N ASP A 314 7.45 8.05 -18.72
CA ASP A 314 6.13 8.39 -18.20
C ASP A 314 5.08 8.58 -19.30
N GLU A 315 5.48 8.95 -20.52
CA GLU A 315 4.59 9.10 -21.66
C GLU A 315 3.95 7.77 -22.07
N ASP A 316 4.70 6.67 -22.00
CA ASP A 316 4.19 5.34 -22.29
C ASP A 316 3.12 4.93 -21.26
N CYS A 317 3.36 5.24 -19.98
CA CYS A 317 2.39 5.03 -18.91
C CYS A 317 1.11 5.84 -19.14
N MET A 318 1.24 7.13 -19.50
CA MET A 318 0.08 7.99 -19.75
C MET A 318 -0.73 7.51 -20.96
N ARG A 319 -0.06 7.05 -22.03
CA ARG A 319 -0.73 6.47 -23.20
C ARG A 319 -1.49 5.19 -22.86
N LEU A 320 -0.89 4.31 -22.05
CA LEU A 320 -1.57 3.09 -21.59
C LEU A 320 -2.78 3.42 -20.71
N LEU A 321 -2.68 4.40 -19.80
CA LEU A 321 -3.82 4.85 -19.01
C LEU A 321 -4.98 5.29 -19.89
N ARG A 322 -4.72 6.09 -20.92
CA ARG A 322 -5.74 6.51 -21.89
C ARG A 322 -6.29 5.34 -22.68
N LEU A 323 -5.43 4.46 -23.20
CA LEU A 323 -5.82 3.28 -23.96
C LEU A 323 -6.74 2.35 -23.16
N PHE A 324 -6.50 2.20 -21.86
CA PHE A 324 -7.25 1.28 -20.99
C PHE A 324 -8.56 1.87 -20.47
N ASN A 325 -8.69 3.19 -20.41
CA ASN A 325 -9.81 3.87 -19.75
C ASN A 325 -10.72 4.68 -20.70
N GLU A 326 -10.23 5.12 -21.86
CA GLU A 326 -11.06 5.85 -22.83
C GLU A 326 -11.86 4.89 -23.74
N PRO A 327 -13.13 5.21 -24.11
CA PRO A 327 -13.95 4.37 -24.98
C PRO A 327 -13.25 3.99 -26.30
N ALA A 328 -12.62 4.95 -26.97
CA ALA A 328 -11.90 4.72 -28.23
C ALA A 328 -10.72 3.76 -28.07
N GLY A 329 -10.02 3.82 -26.92
CA GLY A 329 -8.93 2.90 -26.62
C GLY A 329 -9.42 1.46 -26.39
N ARG A 330 -10.53 1.31 -25.68
CA ARG A 330 -11.17 0.01 -25.45
C ARG A 330 -11.70 -0.61 -26.75
N GLU A 331 -12.32 0.18 -27.61
CA GLU A 331 -12.76 -0.26 -28.94
C GLU A 331 -11.59 -0.74 -29.80
N LEU A 332 -10.47 0.00 -29.79
CA LEU A 332 -9.25 -0.39 -30.49
C LEU A 332 -8.69 -1.73 -29.99
N LEU A 333 -8.66 -1.94 -28.67
CA LEU A 333 -8.18 -3.20 -28.08
C LEU A 333 -9.06 -4.40 -28.48
N VAL A 334 -10.37 -4.22 -28.48
CA VAL A 334 -11.32 -5.26 -28.94
C VAL A 334 -11.12 -5.55 -30.43
N ALA A 335 -10.97 -4.50 -31.26
CA ALA A 335 -10.69 -4.66 -32.69
C ALA A 335 -9.33 -5.35 -32.95
N ALA A 336 -8.35 -5.16 -32.06
CA ALA A 336 -7.05 -5.82 -32.10
C ALA A 336 -7.08 -7.27 -31.55
N GLY A 337 -8.24 -7.79 -31.15
CA GLY A 337 -8.44 -9.18 -30.74
C GLY A 337 -8.42 -9.42 -29.24
N ALA A 338 -8.31 -8.39 -28.40
CA ALA A 338 -8.47 -8.56 -26.96
C ALA A 338 -9.94 -8.86 -26.61
N SER A 339 -10.18 -9.79 -25.69
CA SER A 339 -11.54 -10.12 -25.27
C SER A 339 -12.22 -8.95 -24.55
N VAL A 340 -13.54 -8.81 -24.74
CA VAL A 340 -14.34 -7.77 -24.06
C VAL A 340 -14.23 -7.88 -22.53
N ASP A 341 -14.18 -9.11 -22.00
CA ASP A 341 -14.00 -9.35 -20.56
C ASP A 341 -12.65 -8.83 -20.05
N ALA A 342 -11.55 -9.08 -20.77
CA ALA A 342 -10.24 -8.58 -20.39
C ALA A 342 -10.18 -7.05 -20.48
N VAL A 343 -10.70 -6.45 -21.56
CA VAL A 343 -10.73 -5.00 -21.76
C VAL A 343 -11.58 -4.31 -20.68
N GLY A 344 -12.70 -4.92 -20.29
CA GLY A 344 -13.58 -4.41 -19.24
C GLY A 344 -12.97 -4.35 -17.84
N LYS A 345 -11.81 -5.00 -17.62
CA LYS A 345 -11.09 -5.04 -16.34
C LYS A 345 -9.82 -4.18 -16.34
N LEU A 346 -9.47 -3.53 -17.45
CA LEU A 346 -8.22 -2.76 -17.53
C LEU A 346 -8.23 -1.48 -16.70
N ASP A 347 -9.39 -1.00 -16.24
CA ASP A 347 -9.50 0.10 -15.26
C ASP A 347 -8.96 -0.28 -13.87
N LEU A 348 -8.71 -1.57 -13.63
CA LEU A 348 -7.98 -2.04 -12.44
C LEU A 348 -6.49 -1.69 -12.50
N LEU A 349 -5.95 -1.36 -13.68
CA LEU A 349 -4.59 -0.89 -13.88
C LEU A 349 -4.60 0.65 -13.93
N GLY A 350 -3.93 1.27 -12.97
CA GLY A 350 -3.91 2.71 -12.83
C GLY A 350 -2.64 3.21 -12.14
N ILE A 351 -2.51 4.53 -12.09
CA ILE A 351 -1.57 5.22 -11.22
C ILE A 351 -2.26 5.59 -9.91
N SER A 352 -1.47 5.88 -8.88
CA SER A 352 -1.91 5.99 -7.49
C SER A 352 -2.81 7.20 -7.22
#